data_AF-A0A2V9MV20-F1
#
_entry.id   AF-A0A2V9MV20-F1
#
_cell.length_a   1.000
_cell.length_b   1.000
_cell.length_c   1.000
_cell.angle_alpha   90.00
_cell.angle_beta   90.00
_cell.angle_gamma   90.00
#
_symmetry.space_group_name_H-M   'P 1'
#
loop_
_entity.id
_entity.type
_entity.pdbx_description
1 polymer ?
#
loop_
_entity_poly.entity_id
_entity_poly.type
_entity_poly.pdbx_seq_one_letter_code
_entity_poly.pdbx_strand_id
1 'polypeptide(L)' 'MGCGELLLDLRFRLREMRPGQTIKVTALDPGAPEDLPAWCRLTGHHLIWKLHPVYIIQRKEN' A
#
# COMPACT_ATOMS: atom_id res chain seq x y z
N MET A 1 5.72 14.16 7.94
CA MET A 1 4.79 13.05 7.64
C MET A 1 5.50 11.78 8.04
N GLY A 2 4.99 11.08 9.04
CA GLY A 2 5.54 9.77 9.40
C GLY A 2 4.88 8.68 8.56
N CYS A 3 5.58 7.57 8.36
CA CYS A 3 5.07 6.37 7.65
C CYS A 3 3.67 5.92 8.15
N GLY A 4 3.35 6.17 9.43
CA GLY A 4 2.05 5.80 10.03
C GLY A 4 0.82 6.52 9.44
N GLU A 5 0.93 7.80 9.06
CA GLU A 5 -0.20 8.54 8.47
C GLU A 5 -0.51 8.00 7.07
N LEU A 6 0.52 7.77 6.25
CA LEU A 6 0.37 7.23 4.90
C LEU A 6 -0.33 5.87 4.91
N LEU A 7 0.07 4.96 5.81
CA LEU A 7 -0.53 3.63 5.91
C LEU A 7 -1.99 3.69 6.38
N LEU A 8 -2.35 4.66 7.22
CA LEU A 8 -3.71 4.85 7.68
C LEU A 8 -4.61 5.34 6.54
N ASP A 9 -4.18 6.36 5.80
CA ASP A 9 -4.87 6.86 4.60
C ASP A 9 -5.03 5.76 3.53
N LEU A 10 -3.95 5.01 3.27
CA LEU A 10 -3.96 3.88 2.35
C LEU A 10 -4.99 2.82 2.77
N ARG A 11 -5.07 2.51 4.07
CA ARG A 11 -6.06 1.56 4.62
C ARG A 11 -7.49 2.06 4.44
N PHE A 12 -7.77 3.36 4.58
CA PHE A 12 -9.11 3.89 4.32
C PHE A 12 -9.47 3.77 2.84
N ARG A 13 -8.59 4.21 1.94
CA ARG A 13 -8.83 4.12 0.49
C ARG A 13 -9.06 2.68 0.01
N LEU A 14 -8.23 1.73 0.46
CA LEU A 14 -8.38 0.33 0.07
C LEU A 14 -9.67 -0.33 0.60
N ARG A 15 -10.26 0.18 1.70
CA ARG A 15 -11.56 -0.32 2.18
C ARG A 15 -12.71 0.08 1.28
N GLU A 16 -12.61 1.21 0.60
CA GLU A 16 -13.64 1.72 -0.33
C GLU A 16 -13.51 1.11 -1.73
N MET A 17 -12.40 0.43 -2.02
CA MET A 17 -12.14 -0.22 -3.30
C MET A 17 -12.73 -1.63 -3.40
N ARG A 18 -13.11 -2.04 -4.61
CA ARG A 18 -13.58 -3.39 -4.91
C ARG A 18 -12.43 -4.41 -4.83
N PRO A 19 -12.72 -5.68 -4.49
CA PRO A 19 -11.72 -6.74 -4.49
C PRO A 19 -10.98 -6.84 -5.83
N GLY A 20 -9.65 -7.02 -5.79
CA GLY A 20 -8.81 -7.12 -6.98
C GLY A 20 -8.44 -5.78 -7.64
N GLN A 21 -9.01 -4.63 -7.23
CA GLN A 21 -8.61 -3.32 -7.76
C GLN A 21 -7.22 -2.91 -7.30
N THR A 22 -6.51 -2.16 -8.13
CA THR A 22 -5.17 -1.63 -7.84
C THR A 22 -5.18 -0.13 -7.57
N ILE A 23 -4.28 0.32 -6.70
CA ILE A 23 -4.03 1.72 -6.41
C ILE A 23 -2.54 2.02 -6.56
N LYS A 24 -2.23 3.19 -7.12
CA LYS A 24 -0.87 3.74 -7.15
C LYS A 24 -0.63 4.55 -5.88
N VAL A 25 0.42 4.20 -5.16
CA VAL A 25 0.88 4.90 -3.95
C VAL A 25 2.23 5.54 -4.25
N THR A 26 2.36 6.82 -3.91
CA THR A 26 3.65 7.52 -3.93
C THR A 26 4.07 7.75 -2.49
N ALA A 27 5.22 7.21 -2.10
CA ALA A 27 5.77 7.35 -0.76
C ALA A 27 7.23 7.84 -0.88
N LEU A 28 7.51 8.99 -0.26
CA LEU A 28 8.84 9.62 -0.27
C LEU A 28 9.70 9.19 0.92
N ASP A 29 9.10 8.51 1.90
CA ASP A 29 9.80 8.03 3.07
C ASP A 29 10.84 6.98 2.69
N PRO A 30 12.08 7.07 3.24
CA PRO A 30 13.13 6.10 2.96
C PRO A 30 12.80 4.69 3.48
N GLY A 31 11.88 4.58 4.46
CA GLY A 31 11.38 3.31 5.00
C GLY A 31 10.26 2.66 4.18
N ALA A 32 9.58 3.40 3.30
CA ALA A 32 8.48 2.87 2.49
C ALA A 32 8.84 1.63 1.64
N PRO A 33 10.07 1.49 1.11
CA PRO A 33 10.50 0.25 0.46
C PRO A 33 10.37 -0.99 1.35
N GLU A 34 10.55 -0.88 2.67
CA GLU A 34 10.46 -2.01 3.60
C GLU A 34 9.06 -2.11 4.24
N ASP A 35 8.48 -0.97 4.60
CA ASP A 35 7.20 -0.88 5.29
C ASP A 35 6.01 -1.32 4.42
N LEU A 36 5.95 -0.89 3.15
CA LEU A 36 4.81 -1.24 2.28
C LEU A 36 4.71 -2.74 1.98
N PRO A 37 5.79 -3.47 1.64
CA PRO A 37 5.73 -4.93 1.53
C PRO A 37 5.32 -5.62 2.84
N ALA A 38 5.87 -5.17 3.98
CA ALA A 38 5.53 -5.75 5.28
C ALA A 38 4.04 -5.53 5.62
N TRP A 39 3.54 -4.31 5.41
CA TRP A 39 2.15 -3.95 5.60
C TRP A 39 1.21 -4.75 4.69
N CYS A 40 1.57 -4.91 3.41
CA CYS A 40 0.80 -5.73 2.47
C CYS A 40 0.68 -7.19 2.97
N ARG A 41 1.79 -7.79 3.43
CA ARG A 41 1.79 -9.14 4.02
C ARG A 41 0.91 -9.24 5.27
N LEU A 42 0.98 -8.25 6.17
CA LEU A 42 0.20 -8.23 7.40
C LEU A 42 -1.31 -8.06 7.16
N THR A 43 -1.70 -7.35 6.10
CA THR A 43 -3.11 -7.03 5.80
C THR A 43 -3.76 -7.96 4.78
N GLY A 44 -2.95 -8.75 4.08
CA GLY A 44 -3.36 -9.64 2.99
C GLY A 44 -3.50 -8.94 1.63
N HIS A 45 -3.06 -7.69 1.51
CA HIS A 45 -3.01 -6.97 0.24
C HIS A 45 -1.81 -7.44 -0.60
N HIS A 46 -1.89 -7.30 -1.93
CA HIS A 46 -0.79 -7.72 -2.80
C HIS A 46 -0.02 -6.51 -3.31
N LEU A 47 1.29 -6.48 -3.07
CA LEU A 47 2.18 -5.52 -3.72
C LEU A 47 2.52 -6.04 -5.12
N ILE A 48 1.93 -5.44 -6.15
CA ILE A 48 2.07 -5.86 -7.54
C ILE A 48 3.36 -5.29 -8.16
N TRP A 49 3.71 -4.06 -7.80
CA TRP A 49 4.89 -3.40 -8.32
C TRP A 49 5.50 -2.44 -7.31
N LYS A 50 6.82 -2.33 -7.34
CA LYS A 50 7.61 -1.47 -6.45
C LYS A 50 8.79 -0.90 -7.22
N LEU A 51 8.81 0.43 -7.36
CA LEU A 51 9.96 1.21 -7.76
C LEU A 51 9.90 2.55 -7.04
N HIS A 52 10.59 2.65 -5.91
CA HIS A 52 10.54 3.85 -5.07
C HIS A 52 10.80 5.12 -5.90
N PRO A 53 9.96 6.16 -5.78
CA PRO A 53 8.91 6.36 -4.75
C PRO A 53 7.51 5.82 -5.10
N VAL A 54 7.35 5.02 -6.17
CA VAL A 54 6.04 4.57 -6.68
C VAL A 54 5.81 3.08 -6.43
N TYR A 55 4.60 2.75 -6.00
CA TYR A 55 4.16 1.40 -5.65
C TYR A 55 2.76 1.14 -6.20
N ILE A 56 2.51 -0.08 -6.68
CA ILE A 56 1.18 -0.53 -7.10
C ILE A 56 0.72 -1.61 -6.14
N ILE A 57 -0.37 -1.35 -5.43
CA ILE A 57 -0.95 -2.26 -4.44
C ILE A 57 -2.32 -2.69 -4.94
N GLN A 58 -2.59 -3.99 -4.91
CA GLN A 58 -3.87 -4.58 -5.18
C GLN A 58 -4.62 -4.83 -3.87
N ARG A 59 -5.88 -4.41 -3.84
CA ARG A 59 -6.80 -4.74 -2.76
C ARG A 59 -7.07 -6.25 -2.78
N LYS A 60 -7.04 -6.87 -1.61
CA LYS A 60 -7.21 -8.32 -1.42
C LYS A 60 -8.56 -8.82 -1.92
N GLU A 61 -8.62 -10.02 -2.45
CA GLU A 61 -9.80 -10.52 -3.17
C GLU A 61 -11.00 -10.89 -2.29
N ASN A 62 -10.78 -11.13 -0.99
CA ASN A 62 -11.76 -11.24 0.10
C ASN A 62 -13.04 -12.05 -0.22
#